data_AF-A0A537B5M4-F1
#
_entry.id   AF-A0A537B5M4-F1
#
_cell.length_a   1.000
_cell.length_b   1.000
_cell.length_c   1.000
_cell.angle_alpha   90.00
_cell.angle_beta   90.00
_cell.angle_gamma   90.00
#
_symmetry.space_group_name_H-M   'P 1'
#
loop_
_entity.id
_entity.type
_entity.pdbx_description
1 polymer ?
#
loop_
_entity_poly.entity_id
_entity_poly.type
_entity_poly.pdbx_seq_one_letter_code
_entity_poly.pdbx_strand_id
1 'polypeptide(L)' 'RLHKELSVILASAETKKRFETEGGEAAQMSPEEFGRFIASETVKWAKVVKEAGIKPE' A
#
# COMPACT_ATOMS: atom_id res chain seq x y z
N ARG A 1 11.12 -4.56 15.39
CA ARG A 1 12.11 -5.33 14.61
C ARG A 1 11.69 -5.46 13.15
N LEU A 2 10.56 -6.11 12.84
CA LEU A 2 10.10 -6.33 11.46
C LEU A 2 10.02 -5.06 10.60
N HIS A 3 9.31 -4.02 11.07
CA HIS A 3 9.17 -2.77 10.31
C HIS A 3 10.53 -2.16 9.94
N LYS A 4 11.48 -2.14 10.89
CA LYS A 4 12.82 -1.61 10.65
C LYS A 4 13.55 -2.36 9.53
N GLU A 5 13.51 -3.70 9.55
CA GLU A 5 14.15 -4.52 8.50
C GLU A 5 13.49 -4.30 7.13
N LEU A 6 12.15 -4.26 7.08
CA LEU A 6 11.41 -3.96 5.86
C LEU A 6 11.75 -2.58 5.30
N SER A 7 11.87 -1.58 6.16
CA SER A 7 12.26 -0.23 5.74
C SER A 7 13.67 -0.19 5.13
N VAL A 8 14.62 -0.97 5.66
CA VAL A 8 15.96 -1.08 5.05
C VAL A 8 15.88 -1.71 3.66
N ILE A 9 15.13 -2.80 3.52
CA ILE A 9 15.00 -3.52 2.24
C ILE A 9 14.30 -2.64 1.20
N LEU A 10 13.17 -2.03 1.53
CA LEU A 10 12.41 -1.13 0.64
C LEU A 10 13.22 0.10 0.22
N ALA A 11 14.17 0.56 1.05
CA ALA A 11 15.04 1.68 0.70
C ALA A 11 16.16 1.30 -0.29
N SER A 12 16.45 0.01 -0.46
CA SER A 12 17.54 -0.48 -1.33
C SER A 12 17.27 -0.18 -2.81
N ALA A 13 18.33 0.14 -3.55
CA ALA A 13 18.25 0.43 -4.98
C ALA A 13 17.73 -0.78 -5.78
N GLU A 14 18.15 -2.00 -5.40
CA GLU A 14 17.67 -3.24 -6.01
C GLU A 14 16.15 -3.40 -5.85
N THR A 15 15.64 -3.23 -4.63
CA THR A 15 14.20 -3.39 -4.37
C THR A 15 13.40 -2.30 -5.08
N LYS A 16 13.84 -1.04 -5.00
CA LYS A 16 13.20 0.06 -5.76
C LYS A 16 13.14 -0.25 -7.25
N LYS A 17 14.26 -0.71 -7.83
CA LYS A 17 14.32 -1.04 -9.25
C LYS A 17 13.37 -2.17 -9.63
N ARG A 18 13.24 -3.17 -8.77
CA ARG A 18 12.29 -4.27 -8.97
C ARG A 18 10.85 -3.78 -8.98
N PHE A 19 10.44 -2.97 -8.01
CA PHE A 19 9.09 -2.38 -7.99
C PHE A 19 8.83 -1.57 -9.26
N GLU A 20 9.78 -0.73 -9.69
CA GLU A 20 9.65 0.03 -10.95
C GLU A 20 9.45 -0.89 -12.17
N THR A 21 10.21 -1.98 -12.27
CA THR A 21 10.08 -2.96 -13.37
C THR A 21 8.72 -3.66 -13.35
N GLU A 22 8.14 -3.88 -12.18
CA GLU A 22 6.81 -4.48 -12.01
C GLU A 22 5.67 -3.44 -12.14
N GLY A 23 5.98 -2.17 -12.44
CA GLY A 23 5.00 -1.09 -12.60
C GLY A 23 4.49 -0.50 -11.29
N GLY A 24 5.19 -0.75 -10.19
CA GLY A 24 4.89 -0.23 -8.86
C GLY A 24 5.94 0.74 -8.32
N GLU A 25 5.69 1.24 -7.11
CA GLU A 25 6.60 2.11 -6.37
C GLU A 25 6.81 1.54 -4.95
N ALA A 26 8.07 1.51 -4.51
CA ALA A 26 8.40 1.11 -3.15
C ALA A 26 8.06 2.26 -2.17
N ALA A 27 6.87 2.22 -1.57
CA ALA A 27 6.44 3.17 -0.57
C ALA A 27 6.87 2.77 0.85
N GLN A 28 7.28 3.75 1.65
CA GLN A 28 7.59 3.56 3.07
C GLN A 28 6.60 4.35 3.92
N MET A 29 5.99 3.67 4.88
CA MET A 29 5.09 4.26 5.87
C MET A 29 5.47 3.71 7.24
N SER A 30 5.35 4.54 8.28
CA SER A 30 5.33 4.02 9.65
C SER A 30 4.15 3.05 9.83
N PRO A 31 4.21 2.12 10.80
CA PRO A 31 3.09 1.22 11.09
C PRO A 31 1.78 1.96 11.36
N GLU A 32 1.86 3.11 12.03
CA GLU A 32 0.71 3.95 12.36
C GLU A 32 0.13 4.62 11.11
N GLU A 33 0.98 5.12 10.21
CA GLU A 33 0.55 5.68 8.92
C GLU A 33 -0.08 4.61 8.03
N PHE A 34 0.49 3.42 7.99
CA PHE A 34 -0.07 2.31 7.23
C PHE A 34 -1.46 1.91 7.74
N GLY A 35 -1.65 1.85 9.07
CA GLY A 35 -2.96 1.61 9.67
C GLY A 35 -4.00 2.66 9.27
N ARG A 36 -3.61 3.95 9.27
CA ARG A 36 -4.49 5.04 8.81
C ARG A 36 -4.80 4.94 7.33
N PHE A 37 -3.81 4.61 6.49
CA PHE A 37 -3.99 4.44 5.05
C PHE A 37 -5.02 3.36 4.72
N ILE A 38 -4.92 2.19 5.36
CA ILE A 38 -5.89 1.10 5.16
C ILE A 38 -7.29 1.54 5.57
N ALA A 39 -7.44 2.21 6.72
CA ALA A 39 -8.75 2.71 7.16
C ALA A 39 -9.35 3.72 6.15
N SER A 40 -8.55 4.66 5.65
CA SER A 40 -9.03 5.65 4.68
C SER A 40 -9.38 5.04 3.32
N GLU A 41 -8.54 4.14 2.80
CA GLU A 41 -8.80 3.48 1.51
C GLU A 41 -10.02 2.55 1.61
N THR A 42 -10.22 1.87 2.76
CA THR A 42 -11.44 1.06 2.98
C THR A 42 -12.71 1.91 2.85
N VAL A 43 -12.76 3.06 3.52
CA VAL A 43 -13.92 3.97 3.45
C VAL A 43 -14.14 4.49 2.03
N LYS A 44 -13.07 4.91 1.37
CA LYS A 44 -13.11 5.43 0.00
C LYS A 44 -13.64 4.37 -0.98
N TRP A 45 -13.07 3.18 -0.98
CA TRP A 45 -13.45 2.15 -1.94
C TRP A 45 -14.82 1.53 -1.64
N ALA A 46 -15.24 1.46 -0.37
CA ALA A 46 -16.62 1.09 -0.03
C ALA A 46 -17.64 2.05 -0.66
N LYS A 47 -17.35 3.37 -0.64
CA LYS A 47 -18.17 4.38 -1.34
C LYS A 47 -18.19 4.14 -2.84
N VAL A 48 -17.03 3.96 -3.47
CA VAL A 48 -16.92 3.73 -4.93
C VAL A 48 -17.71 2.49 -5.36
N VAL A 49 -17.56 1.37 -4.66
CA VAL A 49 -18.29 0.12 -4.95
C VAL A 49 -19.81 0.34 -4.88
N LYS A 50 -20.28 1.03 -3.84
CA LYS A 50 -21.70 1.34 -3.66
C LYS A 50 -22.23 2.25 -4.78
N GLU A 51 -21.49 3.30 -5.12
CA GLU A 51 -21.88 4.25 -6.16
C GLU A 51 -21.87 3.63 -7.56
N ALA A 52 -20.94 2.72 -7.83
CA ALA A 52 -20.86 1.97 -9.08
C ALA A 52 -21.86 0.81 -9.19
N GLY A 53 -22.61 0.50 -8.12
CA GLY A 53 -23.57 -0.62 -8.11
C GLY A 53 -22.93 -2.00 -8.22
N ILE A 54 -21.64 -2.12 -7.90
CA ILE A 54 -20.88 -3.38 -7.98
C ILE A 54 -21.35 -4.30 -6.84
N LYS A 55 -21.59 -5.58 -7.17
CA LYS A 55 -22.02 -6.61 -6.22
C LYS A 55 -20.97 -7.71 -6.14
N PRO A 56 -20.75 -8.32 -4.96
CA PRO A 56 -19.98 -9.56 -4.87
C PRO A 56 -20.71 -10.69 -5.60
N GLU A 57 -19.94 -11.66 -6.09
CA GLU A 57 -20.42 -12.93 -6.66
C GLU A 57 -21.13 -13.85 -5.66
#